data_AF-A0A381ZFE7-F1
#
_entry.id   AF-A0A381ZFE7-F1
#
_cell.length_a   1.000
_cell.length_b   1.000
_cell.length_c   1.000
_cell.angle_alpha   90.00
_cell.angle_beta   90.00
_cell.angle_gamma   90.00
#
_symmetry.space_group_name_H-M   'P 1'
#
loop_
_entity.id
_entity.type
_entity.pdbx_description
1 polymer ?
#
loop_
_entity_poly.entity_id
_entity_poly.type
_entity_poly.pdbx_seq_one_letter_code
_entity_poly.pdbx_strand_id
1 'polypeptide(L)'
;MYLISVELGIKPYLCGLISLFYVINPFSIHFLSSLNQWNVFSLALIPILFWIVLRYYHDNLKLFLYFGSFSALFSFAYTNHPLNATINISTIFAVYIASYYRKKSFFFSEIVKKYLLVFSAFLLFNCWWLLNMFKGVHTALSVYKSDLATDWLFSTISTVGNPLAKSLSLTHIAGPEGESFLGDYFNTPFAFFAGLIPISLVVFGIFFSRKESLNKLLIHIAILMLLAIFLLKGSAPPFGSIYLFLFKNVPFFNIFKTPVEKFGLLYTFLLSILLIFTLLAVKDPAHSRIGVIAFTGYLLFCMGPLLMGEMIPEISFGNAGTLSRKYKEKPSYTSFRRHINNERLEYKILSLPGMGNYQILFDTSQGKKYSGIDPLLHNTNKGILTPHFDSEIKAFYDYMHNKTTHNLFGSFNIGKLVINGDLQPWYGRVGTSNARELRSQYKNLPSKNFGNISAHTLSKNFVPVVHTAQNIILCK
;
A
#
# COMPACT_ATOMS: atom_id res chain seq x y z
N MET A 1 4.94 15.09 -11.13
CA MET A 1 6.35 15.45 -11.38
C MET A 1 6.55 16.29 -12.64
N TYR A 2 5.99 15.89 -13.78
CA TYR A 2 6.10 16.65 -15.04
C TYR A 2 5.61 18.09 -14.89
N LEU A 3 4.37 18.27 -14.39
CA LEU A 3 3.77 19.58 -14.17
C LEU A 3 4.58 20.47 -13.21
N ILE A 4 5.19 19.90 -12.18
CA ILE A 4 6.08 20.62 -11.25
C ILE A 4 7.30 21.16 -12.02
N SER A 5 7.91 20.31 -12.85
CA SER A 5 9.12 20.65 -13.62
C SER A 5 8.82 21.75 -14.65
N VAL A 6 7.67 21.66 -15.33
CA VAL A 6 7.19 22.68 -16.28
C VAL A 6 6.91 24.00 -15.57
N GLU A 7 6.25 23.97 -14.40
CA GLU A 7 5.97 25.18 -13.61
C GLU A 7 7.25 25.91 -13.18
N LEU A 8 8.35 25.17 -12.99
CA LEU A 8 9.66 25.71 -12.64
C LEU A 8 10.51 26.11 -13.86
N GLY A 9 9.98 25.96 -15.08
CA GLY A 9 10.66 26.36 -16.32
C GLY A 9 11.77 25.40 -16.77
N ILE A 10 11.71 24.11 -16.38
CA ILE A 10 12.65 23.10 -16.86
C ILE A 10 12.35 22.73 -18.33
N LYS A 11 13.39 22.40 -19.10
CA LYS A 11 13.25 21.98 -20.50
C LYS A 11 12.39 20.70 -20.62
N PRO A 12 11.50 20.58 -21.63
CA PRO A 12 10.53 19.49 -21.71
C PRO A 12 11.11 18.07 -21.60
N TYR A 13 12.24 17.78 -22.27
CA TYR A 13 12.87 16.46 -22.22
C TYR A 13 13.37 16.10 -20.80
N LEU A 14 13.90 17.08 -20.06
CA LEU A 14 14.30 16.89 -18.65
C LEU A 14 13.09 16.70 -17.74
N CYS A 15 11.98 17.42 -18.00
CA CYS A 15 10.71 17.17 -17.32
C CYS A 15 10.27 15.72 -17.50
N GLY A 16 10.43 15.17 -18.71
CA GLY A 16 10.20 13.76 -19.02
C GLY A 16 11.07 12.82 -18.17
N LEU A 17 12.39 13.02 -18.17
CA LEU A 17 13.34 12.17 -17.42
C LEU A 17 13.07 12.17 -15.91
N ILE A 18 12.81 13.33 -15.31
CA ILE A 18 12.50 13.44 -13.87
C ILE A 18 11.16 12.75 -13.54
N SER A 19 10.18 12.89 -14.43
CA SER A 19 8.88 12.26 -14.23
C SER A 19 8.97 10.75 -14.34
N LEU A 20 9.77 10.28 -15.30
CA LEU A 20 10.09 8.87 -15.48
C LEU A 20 10.80 8.35 -14.22
N PHE A 21 11.86 9.01 -13.76
CA PHE A 21 12.57 8.68 -12.51
C PHE A 21 11.63 8.40 -11.34
N TYR A 22 10.67 9.29 -11.10
CA TYR A 22 9.76 9.15 -9.97
C TYR A 22 8.88 7.89 -10.03
N VAL A 23 8.61 7.36 -11.23
CA VAL A 23 7.74 6.19 -11.44
C VAL A 23 8.53 4.90 -11.64
N ILE A 24 9.71 4.96 -12.25
CA ILE A 24 10.47 3.78 -12.66
C ILE A 24 11.78 3.54 -11.89
N ASN A 25 12.02 4.19 -10.75
CA ASN A 25 13.15 3.81 -9.89
C ASN A 25 12.88 2.46 -9.19
N PRO A 26 13.91 1.78 -8.63
CA PRO A 26 13.74 0.46 -7.99
C PRO A 26 12.66 0.42 -6.91
N PHE A 27 12.58 1.45 -6.06
CA PHE A 27 11.53 1.58 -5.05
C PHE A 27 10.15 1.63 -5.71
N SER A 28 9.97 2.50 -6.70
CA SER A 28 8.65 2.73 -7.30
C SER A 28 8.16 1.53 -8.10
N ILE A 29 9.07 0.83 -8.79
CA ILE A 29 8.74 -0.42 -9.50
C ILE A 29 8.26 -1.48 -8.52
N HIS A 30 8.98 -1.69 -7.41
CA HIS A 30 8.56 -2.66 -6.40
C HIS A 30 7.27 -2.21 -5.68
N PHE A 31 7.11 -0.92 -5.41
CA PHE A 31 5.90 -0.38 -4.81
C PHE A 31 4.67 -0.61 -5.70
N LEU A 32 4.82 -0.41 -7.02
CA LEU A 32 3.78 -0.66 -8.03
C LEU A 32 3.50 -2.15 -8.25
N SER A 33 4.52 -3.01 -8.18
CA SER A 33 4.37 -4.47 -8.32
C SER A 33 3.46 -5.07 -7.25
N SER A 34 3.25 -4.34 -6.14
CA SER A 34 2.36 -4.76 -5.08
C SER A 34 0.88 -4.81 -5.47
N LEU A 35 0.48 -4.10 -6.53
CA LEU A 35 -0.90 -3.96 -7.01
C LEU A 35 -1.90 -3.51 -5.93
N ASN A 36 -1.42 -2.82 -4.90
CA ASN A 36 -2.27 -2.25 -3.87
C ASN A 36 -2.75 -0.86 -4.31
N GLN A 37 -3.93 -0.79 -4.91
CA GLN A 37 -4.50 0.45 -5.46
C GLN A 37 -4.47 1.61 -4.45
N TRP A 38 -4.86 1.35 -3.20
CA TRP A 38 -4.86 2.33 -2.11
C TRP A 38 -3.48 2.96 -1.89
N ASN A 39 -2.43 2.15 -1.91
CA ASN A 39 -1.06 2.61 -1.73
C ASN A 39 -0.54 3.32 -2.99
N VAL A 40 -0.84 2.79 -4.17
CA VAL A 40 -0.38 3.32 -5.45
C VAL A 40 -0.95 4.72 -5.72
N PHE A 41 -2.18 5.02 -5.30
CA PHE A 41 -2.72 6.38 -5.44
C PHE A 41 -1.95 7.44 -4.64
N SER A 42 -1.29 7.07 -3.53
CA SER A 42 -0.43 8.00 -2.79
C SER A 42 0.79 8.44 -3.62
N LEU A 43 1.34 7.55 -4.47
CA LEU A 43 2.42 7.88 -5.41
C LEU A 43 1.97 8.95 -6.41
N ALA A 44 0.73 8.89 -6.91
CA ALA A 44 0.21 9.91 -7.82
C ALA A 44 -0.13 11.22 -7.10
N LEU A 45 -0.72 11.13 -5.91
CA LEU A 45 -1.29 12.27 -5.21
C LEU A 45 -0.23 13.25 -4.67
N ILE A 46 0.86 12.75 -4.07
CA ILE A 46 1.89 13.60 -3.45
C ILE A 46 2.44 14.66 -4.43
N PRO A 47 2.89 14.30 -5.66
CA PRO A 47 3.35 15.29 -6.63
C PRO A 47 2.25 16.23 -7.13
N ILE A 48 1.00 15.78 -7.22
CA ILE A 48 -0.12 16.62 -7.64
C ILE A 48 -0.39 17.69 -6.59
N LEU A 49 -0.45 17.32 -5.31
CA LEU A 49 -0.64 18.27 -4.22
C LEU A 49 0.51 19.28 -4.15
N PHE A 50 1.76 18.84 -4.34
CA PHE A 50 2.89 19.77 -4.41
C PHE A 50 2.78 20.74 -5.61
N TRP A 51 2.38 20.26 -6.78
CA TRP A 51 2.15 21.11 -7.94
C TRP A 51 1.07 22.17 -7.67
N ILE A 52 -0.06 21.79 -7.06
CA ILE A 52 -1.14 22.71 -6.67
C ILE A 52 -0.60 23.79 -5.73
N VAL A 53 0.14 23.39 -4.69
CA VAL A 53 0.77 24.32 -3.73
C VAL A 53 1.73 25.28 -4.45
N LEU A 54 2.56 24.78 -5.37
CA LEU A 54 3.53 25.59 -6.10
C LEU A 54 2.87 26.57 -7.08
N ARG A 55 1.87 26.10 -7.84
CA ARG A 55 1.15 26.83 -8.89
C ARG A 55 0.29 27.95 -8.30
N TYR A 56 -0.50 27.62 -7.29
CA TYR A 56 -1.46 28.54 -6.69
C TYR A 56 -0.96 29.19 -5.40
N TYR A 57 0.36 29.15 -5.16
CA TYR A 57 0.98 29.69 -3.95
C TYR A 57 0.51 31.11 -3.61
N HIS A 58 0.30 31.98 -4.60
CA HIS A 58 -0.12 33.37 -4.40
C HIS A 58 -1.64 33.58 -4.42
N ASP A 59 -2.43 32.60 -4.85
CA ASP A 59 -3.88 32.68 -4.99
C ASP A 59 -4.55 31.76 -3.96
N ASN A 60 -4.89 32.31 -2.79
CA ASN A 60 -5.41 31.53 -1.66
C ASN A 60 -6.72 30.81 -2.01
N LEU A 61 -7.60 31.44 -2.78
CA LEU A 61 -8.88 30.84 -3.13
C LEU A 61 -8.68 29.64 -4.05
N LYS A 62 -7.86 29.78 -5.11
CA LYS A 62 -7.54 28.65 -5.99
C LYS A 62 -6.77 27.56 -5.23
N LEU A 63 -5.78 27.92 -4.40
CA LEU A 63 -5.05 26.96 -3.58
C LEU A 63 -6.01 26.14 -2.71
N PHE A 64 -6.95 26.81 -2.03
CA PHE A 64 -7.96 26.15 -1.20
C PHE A 64 -8.86 25.22 -2.04
N LEU A 65 -9.45 25.72 -3.13
CA LEU A 65 -10.39 24.96 -3.95
C LEU A 65 -9.73 23.76 -4.64
N TYR A 66 -8.57 23.95 -5.28
CA TYR A 66 -7.89 22.86 -5.98
C TYR A 66 -7.32 21.83 -5.00
N PHE A 67 -6.74 22.26 -3.88
CA PHE A 67 -6.21 21.31 -2.89
C PHE A 67 -7.33 20.47 -2.25
N GLY A 68 -8.42 21.11 -1.83
CA GLY A 68 -9.60 20.43 -1.30
C GLY A 68 -10.21 19.45 -2.30
N SER A 69 -10.43 19.90 -3.54
CA SER A 69 -11.03 19.06 -4.60
C SER A 69 -10.16 17.85 -4.94
N PHE A 70 -8.85 18.03 -5.16
CA PHE A 70 -7.97 16.91 -5.50
C PHE A 70 -7.77 15.94 -4.33
N SER A 71 -7.70 16.43 -3.10
CA SER A 71 -7.66 15.52 -1.94
C SER A 71 -8.95 14.70 -1.80
N ALA A 72 -10.12 15.28 -2.08
CA ALA A 72 -11.39 14.52 -2.08
C ALA A 72 -11.50 13.52 -3.24
N LEU A 73 -11.11 13.92 -4.46
CA LEU A 73 -11.08 13.04 -5.64
C LEU A 73 -10.17 11.82 -5.42
N PHE A 74 -9.05 12.01 -4.71
CA PHE A 74 -8.12 10.95 -4.33
C PHE A 74 -8.33 10.47 -2.89
N SER A 75 -9.54 10.57 -2.33
CA SER A 75 -9.87 10.12 -0.97
C SER A 75 -9.40 8.67 -0.68
N PHE A 76 -9.43 7.79 -1.69
CA PHE A 76 -8.91 6.41 -1.60
C PHE A 76 -7.42 6.33 -1.21
N ALA A 77 -6.60 7.32 -1.55
CA ALA A 77 -5.18 7.37 -1.18
C ALA A 77 -4.96 7.53 0.34
N TYR A 78 -6.01 7.91 1.09
CA TYR A 78 -5.96 8.19 2.52
C TYR A 78 -6.48 7.04 3.39
N THR A 79 -6.96 5.94 2.80
CA THR A 79 -7.48 4.79 3.57
C THR A 79 -6.38 4.05 4.32
N ASN A 80 -5.16 4.04 3.78
CA ASN A 80 -3.98 3.56 4.50
C ASN A 80 -3.48 4.66 5.45
N HIS A 81 -3.82 4.56 6.74
CA HIS A 81 -3.53 5.62 7.72
C HIS A 81 -2.04 6.04 7.80
N PRO A 82 -1.05 5.12 7.79
CA PRO A 82 0.35 5.50 7.66
C PRO A 82 0.65 6.33 6.40
N LEU A 83 0.11 5.95 5.22
CA LEU A 83 0.32 6.73 4.00
C LEU A 83 -0.41 8.07 4.02
N ASN A 84 -1.60 8.14 4.62
CA ASN A 84 -2.30 9.40 4.88
C ASN A 84 -1.41 10.37 5.68
N ALA A 85 -0.79 9.89 6.76
CA ALA A 85 0.16 10.68 7.53
C ALA A 85 1.38 11.08 6.68
N THR A 86 1.93 10.18 5.86
CA THR A 86 3.01 10.51 4.90
C THR A 86 2.60 11.59 3.89
N ILE A 87 1.38 11.54 3.35
CA ILE A 87 0.85 12.57 2.43
C ILE A 87 0.76 13.92 3.13
N ASN A 88 0.29 13.96 4.38
CA ASN A 88 0.22 15.21 5.15
C ASN A 88 1.61 15.77 5.49
N ILE A 89 2.58 14.92 5.88
CA ILE A 89 3.98 15.32 6.06
C ILE A 89 4.55 15.88 4.75
N SER A 90 4.29 15.21 3.62
CA SER A 90 4.72 15.70 2.31
C SER A 90 4.08 17.05 1.95
N THR A 91 2.86 17.32 2.42
CA THR A 91 2.16 18.60 2.22
C THR A 91 2.82 19.72 3.02
N ILE A 92 3.23 19.46 4.27
CA ILE A 92 4.00 20.41 5.09
C ILE A 92 5.31 20.75 4.36
N PHE A 93 6.03 19.74 3.87
CA PHE A 93 7.27 19.94 3.11
C PHE A 93 7.03 20.68 1.79
N ALA A 94 5.95 20.38 1.08
CA ALA A 94 5.54 21.08 -0.13
C ALA A 94 5.31 22.57 0.11
N VAL A 95 4.56 22.93 1.16
CA VAL A 95 4.32 24.33 1.54
C VAL A 95 5.62 25.03 1.92
N TYR A 96 6.47 24.37 2.71
CA TYR A 96 7.78 24.87 3.10
C TYR A 96 8.67 25.16 1.89
N ILE A 97 8.82 24.19 0.98
CA ILE A 97 9.65 24.29 -0.22
C ILE A 97 9.11 25.40 -1.14
N ALA A 98 7.80 25.44 -1.39
CA ALA A 98 7.18 26.46 -2.22
C ALA A 98 7.35 27.87 -1.61
N SER A 99 7.16 28.01 -0.31
CA SER A 99 7.38 29.28 0.41
C SER A 99 8.81 29.75 0.27
N TYR A 100 9.78 28.88 0.58
CA TYR A 100 11.19 29.23 0.49
C TYR A 100 11.59 29.58 -0.95
N TYR A 101 11.14 28.81 -1.94
CA TYR A 101 11.41 29.07 -3.35
C TYR A 101 10.87 30.44 -3.80
N ARG A 102 9.63 30.78 -3.44
CA ARG A 102 8.98 32.04 -3.86
C ARG A 102 9.53 33.26 -3.12
N LYS A 103 9.89 33.12 -1.84
CA LYS A 103 10.33 34.23 -0.98
C LYS A 103 11.85 34.36 -0.83
N LYS A 104 12.61 33.33 -1.21
CA LYS A 104 14.07 33.22 -1.05
C LYS A 104 14.58 33.31 0.40
N SER A 105 13.69 33.21 1.38
CA SER A 105 14.00 33.18 2.81
C SER A 105 12.93 32.42 3.58
N PHE A 106 13.25 32.02 4.81
CA PHE A 106 12.35 31.31 5.69
C PHE A 106 11.42 32.28 6.43
N PHE A 107 10.12 32.14 6.24
CA PHE A 107 9.09 32.90 6.94
C PHE A 107 8.09 31.94 7.60
N PHE A 108 8.29 31.65 8.88
CA PHE A 108 7.48 30.68 9.62
C PHE A 108 5.97 31.00 9.61
N SER A 109 5.61 32.26 9.81
CA SER A 109 4.20 32.70 9.82
C SER A 109 3.49 32.44 8.50
N GLU A 110 4.17 32.66 7.37
CA GLU A 110 3.62 32.40 6.04
C GLU A 110 3.46 30.89 5.80
N ILE A 111 4.44 30.08 6.20
CA ILE A 111 4.36 28.61 6.10
C ILE A 111 3.17 28.09 6.91
N VAL A 112 3.00 28.55 8.15
CA VAL A 112 1.87 28.17 9.01
C VAL A 112 0.55 28.60 8.38
N LYS A 113 0.45 29.84 7.90
CA LYS A 113 -0.77 30.36 7.23
C LYS A 113 -1.15 29.52 6.01
N LYS A 114 -0.18 29.20 5.15
CA LYS A 114 -0.40 28.39 3.94
C LYS A 114 -0.75 26.95 4.28
N TYR A 115 -0.09 26.36 5.28
CA TYR A 115 -0.41 25.02 5.75
C TYR A 115 -1.82 24.94 6.32
N LEU A 116 -2.22 25.88 7.19
CA LEU A 116 -3.58 25.96 7.73
C LEU A 116 -4.65 26.13 6.65
N LEU A 117 -4.34 26.87 5.58
CA LEU A 117 -5.22 27.00 4.42
C LEU A 117 -5.44 25.67 3.70
N VAL A 118 -4.37 24.94 3.35
CA VAL A 118 -4.52 23.64 2.66
C VAL A 118 -5.07 22.55 3.59
N PHE A 119 -4.75 22.61 4.88
CA PHE A 119 -5.28 21.69 5.88
C PHE A 119 -6.79 21.90 6.12
N SER A 120 -7.25 23.15 6.21
CA SER A 120 -8.68 23.45 6.29
C SER A 120 -9.43 23.04 5.01
N ALA A 121 -8.83 23.22 3.83
CA ALA A 121 -9.38 22.71 2.57
C ALA A 121 -9.52 21.19 2.59
N PHE A 122 -8.48 20.48 3.05
CA PHE A 122 -8.51 19.03 3.22
C PHE A 122 -9.65 18.61 4.13
N LEU A 123 -9.75 19.17 5.34
CA LEU A 123 -10.81 18.81 6.30
C LEU A 123 -12.21 19.07 5.74
N LEU A 124 -12.45 20.22 5.11
CA LEU A 124 -13.76 20.59 4.59
C LEU A 124 -14.23 19.65 3.47
N PHE A 125 -13.36 19.39 2.48
CA PHE A 125 -13.73 18.59 1.30
C PHE A 125 -13.74 17.07 1.60
N ASN A 126 -13.04 16.64 2.64
CA ASN A 126 -12.96 15.24 3.05
C ASN A 126 -13.82 14.91 4.28
N CYS A 127 -14.63 15.86 4.77
CA CYS A 127 -15.40 15.70 6.00
C CYS A 127 -16.32 14.46 5.96
N TRP A 128 -16.87 14.14 4.78
CA TRP A 128 -17.81 13.04 4.59
C TRP A 128 -17.25 11.66 4.97
N TRP A 129 -15.95 11.40 4.74
CA TRP A 129 -15.31 10.15 5.18
C TRP A 129 -14.52 10.30 6.47
N LEU A 130 -13.98 11.48 6.76
CA LEU A 130 -13.27 11.75 8.01
C LEU A 130 -14.16 11.49 9.23
N LEU A 131 -15.44 11.88 9.16
CA LEU A 131 -16.42 11.62 10.23
C LEU A 131 -16.60 10.12 10.51
N ASN A 132 -16.63 9.29 9.47
CA ASN A 132 -16.72 7.83 9.62
C ASN A 132 -15.43 7.25 10.22
N MET A 133 -14.27 7.78 9.82
CA MET A 133 -13.01 7.39 10.41
C MET A 133 -12.95 7.70 11.90
N PHE A 134 -13.36 8.90 12.33
CA PHE A 134 -13.38 9.25 13.76
C PHE A 134 -14.24 8.29 14.59
N LYS A 135 -15.38 7.83 14.06
CA LYS A 135 -16.21 6.81 14.72
C LYS A 135 -15.51 5.45 14.81
N GLY A 136 -14.71 5.09 13.80
CA GLY A 136 -13.97 3.83 13.75
C GLY A 136 -12.64 3.81 14.52
N VAL A 137 -12.09 4.97 14.93
CA VAL A 137 -10.79 5.04 15.62
C VAL A 137 -10.79 4.21 16.91
N HIS A 138 -11.88 4.24 17.69
CA HIS A 138 -11.94 3.50 18.95
C HIS A 138 -11.81 1.98 18.72
N THR A 139 -12.55 1.45 17.74
CA THR A 139 -12.45 0.05 17.32
C THR A 139 -11.06 -0.26 16.79
N ALA A 140 -10.48 0.59 15.93
CA ALA A 140 -9.16 0.37 15.38
C ALA A 140 -8.05 0.31 16.45
N LEU A 141 -8.12 1.17 17.47
CA LEU A 141 -7.18 1.18 18.60
C LEU A 141 -7.28 -0.08 19.46
N SER A 142 -8.48 -0.66 19.60
CA SER A 142 -8.66 -1.92 20.34
C SER A 142 -8.07 -3.15 19.62
N VAL A 143 -8.01 -3.12 18.28
CA VAL A 143 -7.51 -4.25 17.46
C VAL A 143 -5.99 -4.23 17.34
N TYR A 144 -5.36 -3.06 17.27
CA TYR A 144 -3.91 -2.93 17.08
C TYR A 144 -3.16 -2.76 18.40
N LYS A 145 -2.78 -3.89 19.00
CA LYS A 145 -1.89 -3.91 20.19
C LYS A 145 -0.48 -3.41 19.85
N SER A 146 0.13 -2.67 20.77
CA SER A 146 1.48 -2.08 20.62
C SER A 146 2.57 -3.14 20.40
N ASP A 147 2.45 -4.30 21.07
CA ASP A 147 3.43 -5.39 20.95
C ASP A 147 3.45 -5.97 19.55
N LEU A 148 2.27 -6.25 18.97
CA LEU A 148 2.15 -6.72 17.59
C LEU A 148 2.74 -5.72 16.59
N ALA A 149 2.54 -4.42 16.81
CA ALA A 149 3.12 -3.38 15.95
C ALA A 149 4.65 -3.33 16.08
N THR A 150 5.17 -3.56 17.28
CA THR A 150 6.61 -3.60 17.58
C THR A 150 7.28 -4.80 16.93
N ASP A 151 6.71 -6.00 17.07
CA ASP A 151 7.21 -7.22 16.44
C ASP A 151 7.22 -7.09 14.92
N TRP A 152 6.17 -6.50 14.36
CA TRP A 152 6.07 -6.22 12.93
C TRP A 152 7.16 -5.26 12.46
N LEU A 153 7.44 -4.20 13.23
CA LEU A 153 8.52 -3.25 12.94
C LEU A 153 9.87 -3.98 12.89
N PHE A 154 10.21 -4.76 13.90
CA PHE A 154 11.48 -5.48 13.94
C PHE A 154 11.61 -6.49 12.81
N SER A 155 10.55 -7.26 12.53
CA SER A 155 10.52 -8.19 11.40
C SER A 155 10.76 -7.46 10.08
N THR A 156 10.05 -6.35 9.83
CA THR A 156 10.19 -5.56 8.59
C THR A 156 11.62 -5.05 8.41
N ILE A 157 12.22 -4.47 9.46
CA ILE A 157 13.59 -3.94 9.39
C ILE A 157 14.61 -5.08 9.21
N SER A 158 14.43 -6.20 9.89
CA SER A 158 15.30 -7.38 9.77
C SER A 158 15.28 -7.95 8.35
N THR A 159 14.11 -8.08 7.72
CA THR A 159 13.97 -8.56 6.33
C THR A 159 14.69 -7.65 5.33
N VAL A 160 14.69 -6.34 5.56
CA VAL A 160 15.37 -5.37 4.68
C VAL A 160 16.90 -5.47 4.83
N GLY A 161 17.39 -5.82 6.02
CA GLY A 161 18.81 -5.96 6.34
C GLY A 161 19.47 -4.61 6.61
N ASN A 162 19.90 -3.89 5.57
CA ASN A 162 20.53 -2.57 5.68
C ASN A 162 19.71 -1.48 4.96
N PRO A 163 18.65 -0.95 5.59
CA PRO A 163 17.79 0.06 4.98
C PRO A 163 18.53 1.33 4.54
N LEU A 164 19.59 1.72 5.26
CA LEU A 164 20.37 2.92 4.94
C LEU A 164 21.18 2.75 3.66
N ALA A 165 21.98 1.68 3.56
CA ALA A 165 22.73 1.41 2.33
C ALA A 165 21.78 1.21 1.14
N LYS A 166 20.68 0.47 1.33
CA LYS A 166 19.64 0.28 0.30
C LYS A 166 18.89 1.56 -0.05
N SER A 167 18.84 2.56 0.83
CA SER A 167 18.25 3.87 0.49
C SER A 167 19.08 4.57 -0.58
N LEU A 168 20.41 4.39 -0.59
CA LEU A 168 21.29 5.02 -1.58
C LEU A 168 21.03 4.53 -3.01
N SER A 169 20.62 3.27 -3.16
CA SER A 169 20.26 2.66 -4.44
C SER A 169 18.76 2.59 -4.69
N LEU A 170 17.93 3.17 -3.81
CA LEU A 170 16.46 3.08 -3.84
C LEU A 170 15.91 1.64 -3.77
N THR A 171 16.68 0.67 -3.26
CA THR A 171 16.30 -0.75 -3.19
C THR A 171 15.77 -1.19 -1.83
N HIS A 172 15.43 -0.25 -0.95
CA HIS A 172 15.07 -0.52 0.45
C HIS A 172 13.78 -1.33 0.64
N ILE A 173 12.91 -1.41 -0.36
CA ILE A 173 11.78 -2.36 -0.38
C ILE A 173 11.93 -3.49 -1.40
N ALA A 174 13.03 -3.53 -2.16
CA ALA A 174 13.30 -4.68 -3.01
C ALA A 174 13.54 -5.91 -2.13
N GLY A 175 12.88 -7.01 -2.48
CA GLY A 175 13.07 -8.29 -1.80
C GLY A 175 14.53 -8.76 -1.84
N PRO A 176 14.96 -9.66 -0.96
CA PRO A 176 16.27 -10.29 -1.04
C PRO A 176 16.54 -10.97 -2.40
N GLU A 177 17.82 -11.18 -2.70
CA GLU A 177 18.28 -12.03 -3.78
C GLU A 177 17.75 -13.47 -3.60
N GLY A 178 17.38 -14.12 -4.69
CA GLY A 178 16.74 -15.43 -4.77
C GLY A 178 15.24 -15.44 -4.52
N GLU A 179 14.66 -14.33 -4.05
CA GLU A 179 13.22 -14.28 -3.71
C GLU A 179 12.35 -14.01 -4.93
N SER A 180 12.77 -13.13 -5.83
CA SER A 180 12.00 -12.75 -7.03
C SER A 180 12.92 -12.12 -8.07
N PHE A 181 12.46 -12.01 -9.32
CA PHE A 181 13.19 -11.31 -10.37
C PHE A 181 13.64 -9.90 -9.97
N LEU A 182 12.78 -9.12 -9.30
CA LEU A 182 13.14 -7.77 -8.85
C LEU A 182 14.22 -7.79 -7.76
N GLY A 183 14.21 -8.80 -6.89
CA GLY A 183 15.24 -9.02 -5.89
C GLY A 183 16.59 -9.33 -6.55
N ASP A 184 16.61 -10.25 -7.51
CA ASP A 184 17.83 -10.62 -8.24
C ASP A 184 18.38 -9.44 -9.06
N TYR A 185 17.50 -8.75 -9.78
CA TYR A 185 17.88 -7.67 -10.68
C TYR A 185 18.48 -6.46 -9.93
N PHE A 186 17.85 -6.05 -8.82
CA PHE A 186 18.23 -4.82 -8.12
C PHE A 186 19.25 -5.00 -6.99
N ASN A 187 19.54 -6.24 -6.54
CA ASN A 187 20.57 -6.47 -5.52
C ASN A 187 21.96 -6.81 -6.11
N THR A 188 22.15 -6.76 -7.44
CA THR A 188 23.48 -6.94 -8.04
C THR A 188 24.44 -5.79 -7.70
N PRO A 189 25.77 -6.01 -7.68
CA PRO A 189 26.75 -4.94 -7.54
C PRO A 189 26.59 -3.83 -8.58
N PHE A 190 26.29 -4.21 -9.83
CA PHE A 190 26.01 -3.26 -10.91
C PHE A 190 24.79 -2.38 -10.59
N ALA A 191 23.70 -2.98 -10.11
CA ALA A 191 22.50 -2.25 -9.70
C ALA A 191 22.78 -1.27 -8.57
N PHE A 192 23.63 -1.64 -7.60
CA PHE A 192 24.06 -0.74 -6.53
C PHE A 192 24.78 0.49 -7.10
N PHE A 193 25.79 0.30 -7.95
CA PHE A 193 26.53 1.42 -8.56
C PHE A 193 25.65 2.29 -9.47
N ALA A 194 24.77 1.68 -10.27
CA ALA A 194 23.78 2.41 -11.06
C ALA A 194 22.84 3.22 -10.14
N GLY A 195 22.42 2.62 -9.03
CA GLY A 195 21.59 3.24 -7.99
C GLY A 195 22.19 4.49 -7.36
N LEU A 196 23.53 4.65 -7.37
CA LEU A 196 24.18 5.86 -6.85
C LEU A 196 24.03 7.08 -7.77
N ILE A 197 23.72 6.89 -9.06
CA ILE A 197 23.67 7.97 -10.06
C ILE A 197 22.76 9.14 -9.62
N PRO A 198 21.48 8.93 -9.23
CA PRO A 198 20.62 10.03 -8.78
C PRO A 198 21.20 10.82 -7.61
N ILE A 199 21.81 10.15 -6.64
CA ILE A 199 22.40 10.81 -5.46
C ILE A 199 23.68 11.55 -5.84
N SER A 200 24.55 10.95 -6.67
CA SER A 200 25.74 11.60 -7.18
C SER A 200 25.41 12.88 -7.94
N LEU A 201 24.35 12.87 -8.75
CA LEU A 201 23.86 14.07 -9.45
C LEU A 201 23.41 15.16 -8.49
N VAL A 202 22.68 14.79 -7.43
CA VAL A 202 22.28 15.73 -6.38
C VAL A 202 23.49 16.33 -5.66
N VAL A 203 24.42 15.48 -5.22
CA VAL A 203 25.63 15.90 -4.50
C VAL A 203 26.44 16.85 -5.38
N PHE A 204 26.66 16.47 -6.64
CA PHE A 204 27.30 17.33 -7.63
C PHE A 204 26.53 18.66 -7.79
N GLY A 205 25.21 18.61 -7.89
CA GLY A 205 24.36 19.79 -7.97
C GLY A 205 24.54 20.77 -6.82
N ILE A 206 24.66 20.27 -5.59
CA ILE A 206 24.87 21.08 -4.39
C ILE A 206 26.26 21.74 -4.42
N PHE A 207 27.32 20.98 -4.71
CA PHE A 207 28.69 21.52 -4.71
C PHE A 207 28.99 22.48 -5.86
N PHE A 208 28.40 22.26 -7.04
CA PHE A 208 28.66 23.04 -8.24
C PHE A 208 27.55 24.05 -8.59
N SER A 209 26.56 24.23 -7.71
CA SER A 209 25.55 25.27 -7.86
C SER A 209 26.16 26.67 -7.76
N ARG A 210 25.98 27.48 -8.80
CA ARG A 210 26.45 28.89 -8.83
C ARG A 210 25.39 29.89 -8.35
N LYS A 211 24.16 29.45 -8.09
CA LYS A 211 23.05 30.33 -7.65
C LYS A 211 22.87 30.18 -6.15
N GLU A 212 23.36 31.14 -5.38
CA GLU A 212 23.36 31.10 -3.91
C GLU A 212 21.97 30.80 -3.32
N SER A 213 20.92 31.49 -3.78
CA SER A 213 19.55 31.28 -3.30
C SER A 213 19.01 29.86 -3.57
N LEU A 214 19.35 29.27 -4.72
CA LEU A 214 18.99 27.88 -5.01
C LEU A 214 19.85 26.89 -4.22
N ASN A 215 21.12 27.21 -3.97
CA ASN A 215 21.98 26.36 -3.16
C ASN A 215 21.45 26.21 -1.73
N LYS A 216 21.01 27.32 -1.11
CA LYS A 216 20.37 27.27 0.22
C LYS A 216 19.10 26.41 0.20
N LEU A 217 18.25 26.56 -0.82
CA LEU A 217 17.07 25.71 -0.99
C LEU A 217 17.43 24.23 -1.18
N LEU A 218 18.46 23.92 -1.97
CA LEU A 218 18.95 22.55 -2.16
C LEU A 218 19.40 21.92 -0.84
N ILE A 219 20.17 22.66 -0.02
CA ILE A 219 20.60 22.19 1.31
C ILE A 219 19.39 21.92 2.20
N HIS A 220 18.39 22.80 2.20
CA HIS A 220 17.17 22.61 2.99
C HIS A 220 16.40 21.35 2.55
N ILE A 221 16.22 21.14 1.23
CA ILE A 221 15.57 19.94 0.70
C ILE A 221 16.39 18.69 1.02
N ALA A 222 17.73 18.76 0.95
CA ALA A 222 18.61 17.66 1.33
C ALA A 222 18.47 17.30 2.81
N ILE A 223 18.34 18.28 3.71
CA ILE A 223 18.07 18.03 5.14
C ILE A 223 16.72 17.32 5.32
N LEU A 224 15.66 17.77 4.62
CA LEU A 224 14.36 17.10 4.66
C LEU A 224 14.45 15.66 4.13
N MET A 225 15.24 15.43 3.08
CA MET A 225 15.49 14.11 2.52
C MET A 225 16.25 13.20 3.51
N LEU A 226 17.25 13.73 4.22
CA LEU A 226 17.97 13.01 5.27
C LEU A 226 17.06 12.67 6.45
N LEU A 227 16.15 13.57 6.82
CA LEU A 227 15.11 13.28 7.82
C LEU A 227 14.19 12.15 7.35
N ALA A 228 13.77 12.14 6.08
CA ALA A 228 12.98 11.05 5.51
C ALA A 228 13.75 9.72 5.52
N ILE A 229 15.05 9.71 5.19
CA ILE A 229 15.93 8.52 5.28
C ILE A 229 16.04 8.04 6.74
N PHE A 230 16.18 8.95 7.70
CA PHE A 230 16.23 8.63 9.13
C PHE A 230 14.93 7.95 9.61
N LEU A 231 13.77 8.41 9.14
CA LEU A 231 12.49 7.79 9.46
C LEU A 231 12.31 6.45 8.73
N LEU A 232 12.74 6.37 7.47
CA LEU A 232 12.69 5.18 6.62
C LEU A 232 13.46 4.00 7.21
N LYS A 233 14.66 4.22 7.74
CA LYS A 233 15.47 3.13 8.33
C LYS A 233 14.83 2.50 9.57
N GLY A 234 13.83 3.14 10.17
CA GLY A 234 13.17 2.65 11.38
C GLY A 234 14.13 2.45 12.54
N SER A 235 14.02 1.28 13.19
CA SER A 235 14.82 0.88 14.35
C SER A 235 16.27 0.50 14.02
N ALA A 236 16.68 0.46 12.74
CA ALA A 236 18.05 0.16 12.36
C ALA A 236 19.04 1.23 12.86
N PRO A 237 20.29 0.86 13.18
CA PRO A 237 21.35 1.82 13.52
C PRO A 237 21.75 2.71 12.33
N PRO A 238 22.38 3.88 12.59
CA PRO A 238 22.57 4.53 13.89
C PRO A 238 21.27 5.20 14.39
N PHE A 239 21.23 5.55 15.68
CA PHE A 239 20.12 6.29 16.31
C PHE A 239 18.73 5.62 16.15
N GLY A 240 18.68 4.28 16.04
CA GLY A 240 17.42 3.52 16.01
C GLY A 240 16.57 3.71 17.28
N SER A 241 17.21 4.00 18.41
CA SER A 241 16.56 4.29 19.69
C SER A 241 15.63 5.51 19.62
N ILE A 242 15.97 6.55 18.84
CA ILE A 242 15.11 7.72 18.66
C ILE A 242 13.83 7.32 17.91
N TYR A 243 13.94 6.50 16.85
CA TYR A 243 12.77 5.99 16.15
C TYR A 243 11.89 5.14 17.08
N LEU A 244 12.50 4.25 17.88
CA LEU A 244 11.78 3.44 18.86
C LEU A 244 11.12 4.29 19.95
N PHE A 245 11.75 5.38 20.38
CA PHE A 245 11.15 6.33 21.32
C PHE A 245 9.90 6.97 20.71
N LEU A 246 9.97 7.46 19.46
CA LEU A 246 8.81 8.01 18.77
C LEU A 246 7.72 6.94 18.62
N PHE A 247 8.08 5.74 18.20
CA PHE A 247 7.17 4.62 17.99
C PHE A 247 6.40 4.20 19.24
N LYS A 248 7.04 4.24 20.41
CA LYS A 248 6.43 3.83 21.68
C LYS A 248 5.70 4.96 22.41
N ASN A 249 6.19 6.20 22.30
CA ASN A 249 5.75 7.30 23.15
C ASN A 249 4.96 8.40 22.43
N VAL A 250 5.12 8.55 21.12
CA VAL A 250 4.35 9.56 20.36
C VAL A 250 3.01 8.95 19.94
N PRO A 251 1.88 9.58 20.34
CA PRO A 251 0.55 9.09 19.96
C PRO A 251 0.44 8.87 18.45
N PHE A 252 -0.15 7.73 18.07
CA PHE A 252 -0.35 7.30 16.69
C PHE A 252 0.91 7.04 15.86
N PHE A 253 2.13 7.22 16.38
CA PHE A 253 3.34 6.96 15.59
C PHE A 253 3.58 5.45 15.38
N ASN A 254 3.00 4.61 16.22
CA ASN A 254 3.03 3.14 16.10
C ASN A 254 2.38 2.60 14.81
N ILE A 255 1.61 3.42 14.09
CA ILE A 255 1.07 3.05 12.76
C ILE A 255 2.20 2.84 11.74
N PHE A 256 3.36 3.48 11.90
CA PHE A 256 4.53 3.34 11.03
C PHE A 256 5.34 2.08 11.34
N LYS A 257 4.68 0.92 11.41
CA LYS A 257 5.32 -0.39 11.60
C LYS A 257 6.03 -0.91 10.34
N THR A 258 5.77 -0.32 9.17
CA THR A 258 6.50 -0.58 7.92
C THR A 258 7.16 0.70 7.39
N PRO A 259 8.09 1.32 8.14
CA PRO A 259 8.63 2.65 7.80
C PRO A 259 9.27 2.71 6.42
N VAL A 260 9.89 1.61 6.02
CA VAL A 260 10.66 1.47 4.77
C VAL A 260 9.78 1.73 3.55
N GLU A 261 8.54 1.22 3.57
CA GLU A 261 7.56 1.46 2.50
C GLU A 261 6.98 2.88 2.55
N LYS A 262 6.64 3.36 3.75
CA LYS A 262 5.89 4.62 3.93
C LYS A 262 6.78 5.84 3.76
N PHE A 263 7.90 5.90 4.47
CA PHE A 263 8.87 6.98 4.33
C PHE A 263 9.76 6.80 3.08
N GLY A 264 9.83 5.59 2.50
CA GLY A 264 10.42 5.36 1.17
C GLY A 264 9.75 6.18 0.07
N LEU A 265 8.42 6.30 0.12
CA LEU A 265 7.66 7.14 -0.80
C LEU A 265 7.99 8.63 -0.62
N LEU A 266 8.06 9.11 0.63
CA LEU A 266 8.44 10.48 0.95
C LEU A 266 9.87 10.79 0.51
N TYR A 267 10.79 9.87 0.78
CA TYR A 267 12.19 9.96 0.34
C TYR A 267 12.28 10.06 -1.19
N THR A 268 11.61 9.17 -1.92
CA THR A 268 11.61 9.16 -3.39
C THR A 268 11.04 10.46 -3.96
N PHE A 269 9.98 10.99 -3.35
CA PHE A 269 9.44 12.30 -3.71
C PHE A 269 10.46 13.42 -3.48
N LEU A 270 11.06 13.52 -2.30
CA LEU A 270 12.04 14.56 -1.97
C LEU A 270 13.29 14.48 -2.84
N LEU A 271 13.81 13.27 -3.12
CA LEU A 271 14.92 13.08 -4.04
C LEU A 271 14.57 13.56 -5.45
N SER A 272 13.34 13.32 -5.90
CA SER A 272 12.89 13.80 -7.21
C SER A 272 12.77 15.32 -7.27
N ILE A 273 12.32 15.96 -6.18
CA ILE A 273 12.31 17.43 -6.07
C ILE A 273 13.73 17.98 -6.02
N LEU A 274 14.65 17.30 -5.34
CA LEU A 274 16.05 17.70 -5.25
C LEU A 274 16.72 17.62 -6.64
N LEU A 275 16.45 16.57 -7.42
CA LEU A 275 16.89 16.45 -8.82
C LEU A 275 16.36 17.60 -9.71
N ILE A 276 15.09 17.99 -9.57
CA ILE A 276 14.50 19.16 -10.25
C ILE A 276 15.32 20.41 -9.95
N PHE A 277 15.52 20.72 -8.68
CA PHE A 277 16.22 21.96 -8.29
C PHE A 277 17.71 21.92 -8.63
N THR A 278 18.34 20.74 -8.62
CA THR A 278 19.71 20.55 -9.10
C THR A 278 19.84 20.93 -10.57
N LEU A 279 18.91 20.48 -11.42
CA LEU A 279 18.91 20.83 -12.84
C LEU A 279 18.69 22.33 -13.08
N LEU A 280 17.96 23.02 -12.21
CA LEU A 280 17.78 24.48 -12.27
C LEU A 280 19.02 25.27 -11.79
N ALA A 281 19.84 24.64 -10.95
CA ALA A 281 21.02 25.22 -10.32
C ALA A 281 22.29 25.10 -11.20
N VAL A 282 22.43 23.97 -11.91
CA VAL A 282 23.58 23.72 -12.80
C VAL A 282 23.41 24.48 -14.13
N LYS A 283 24.36 25.39 -14.43
CA LYS A 283 24.34 26.20 -15.67
C LYS A 283 25.27 25.68 -16.78
N ASP A 284 26.28 24.89 -16.43
CA ASP A 284 27.30 24.46 -17.38
C ASP A 284 26.74 23.38 -18.33
N PRO A 285 26.68 23.63 -19.66
CA PRO A 285 26.15 22.68 -20.63
C PRO A 285 26.91 21.35 -20.67
N ALA A 286 28.23 21.35 -20.45
CA ALA A 286 29.05 20.14 -20.54
C ALA A 286 28.76 19.20 -19.36
N HIS A 287 28.79 19.73 -18.14
CA HIS A 287 28.45 18.99 -16.92
C HIS A 287 26.98 18.54 -16.93
N SER A 288 26.08 19.39 -17.43
CA SER A 288 24.66 19.03 -17.60
C SER A 288 24.49 17.87 -18.60
N ARG A 289 25.24 17.85 -19.71
CA ARG A 289 25.15 16.77 -20.70
C ARG A 289 25.57 15.42 -20.15
N ILE A 290 26.72 15.34 -19.47
CA ILE A 290 27.21 14.07 -18.88
C ILE A 290 26.20 13.57 -17.84
N GLY A 291 25.71 14.45 -16.97
CA GLY A 291 24.72 14.09 -15.97
C GLY A 291 23.41 13.58 -16.57
N VAL A 292 22.93 14.19 -17.66
CA VAL A 292 21.74 13.74 -18.40
C VAL A 292 21.95 12.38 -19.06
N ILE A 293 23.11 12.13 -19.65
CA ILE A 293 23.44 10.83 -20.26
C ILE A 293 23.47 9.74 -19.18
N ALA A 294 24.17 9.97 -18.08
CA ALA A 294 24.24 9.04 -16.95
C ALA A 294 22.84 8.77 -16.37
N PHE A 295 22.04 9.83 -16.17
CA PHE A 295 20.67 9.70 -15.67
C PHE A 295 19.76 8.94 -16.63
N THR A 296 19.90 9.17 -17.94
CA THR A 296 19.15 8.42 -18.95
C THR A 296 19.56 6.95 -18.95
N GLY A 297 20.85 6.65 -18.86
CA GLY A 297 21.35 5.27 -18.70
C GLY A 297 20.80 4.59 -17.45
N TYR A 298 20.77 5.29 -16.32
CA TYR A 298 20.12 4.82 -15.09
C TYR A 298 18.63 4.49 -15.31
N LEU A 299 17.89 5.38 -15.97
CA LEU A 299 16.47 5.16 -16.23
C LEU A 299 16.24 3.97 -17.16
N LEU A 300 17.05 3.81 -18.21
CA LEU A 300 16.99 2.64 -19.09
C LEU A 300 17.27 1.35 -18.31
N PHE A 301 18.27 1.36 -17.41
CA PHE A 301 18.53 0.24 -16.50
C PHE A 301 17.30 -0.06 -15.64
N CYS A 302 16.66 0.94 -15.03
CA CYS A 302 15.48 0.68 -14.21
C CYS A 302 14.23 0.30 -15.03
N MET A 303 14.15 0.61 -16.32
CA MET A 303 13.09 0.11 -17.21
C MET A 303 13.20 -1.40 -17.49
N GLY A 304 14.35 -2.03 -17.23
CA GLY A 304 14.60 -3.45 -17.50
C GLY A 304 13.46 -4.39 -17.09
N PRO A 305 12.99 -4.38 -15.82
CA PRO A 305 11.88 -5.22 -15.39
C PRO A 305 10.57 -5.00 -16.16
N LEU A 306 10.29 -3.77 -16.60
CA LEU A 306 9.09 -3.48 -17.40
C LEU A 306 9.24 -4.04 -18.82
N LEU A 307 10.41 -3.83 -19.43
CA LEU A 307 10.72 -4.31 -20.78
C LEU A 307 10.76 -5.84 -20.86
N MET A 308 11.15 -6.51 -19.77
CA MET A 308 11.18 -7.96 -19.67
C MET A 308 9.84 -8.58 -19.24
N GLY A 309 8.80 -7.78 -18.94
CA GLY A 309 7.49 -8.27 -18.51
C GLY A 309 7.44 -8.74 -17.04
N GLU A 310 8.45 -8.40 -16.25
CA GLU A 310 8.63 -8.80 -14.84
C GLU A 310 8.21 -7.70 -13.84
N MET A 311 7.29 -6.82 -14.24
CA MET A 311 6.72 -5.79 -13.35
C MET A 311 5.92 -6.40 -12.20
N ILE A 312 5.33 -7.59 -12.40
CA ILE A 312 4.65 -8.38 -11.37
C ILE A 312 5.41 -9.70 -11.29
N PRO A 313 6.58 -9.74 -10.64
CA PRO A 313 7.40 -10.93 -10.61
C PRO A 313 6.73 -12.02 -9.79
N GLU A 314 7.07 -13.26 -10.09
CA GLU A 314 6.75 -14.39 -9.24
C GLU A 314 7.75 -14.45 -8.07
N ILE A 315 7.30 -14.96 -6.93
CA ILE A 315 8.08 -14.99 -5.69
C ILE A 315 8.35 -16.45 -5.32
N SER A 316 9.62 -16.79 -5.12
CA SER A 316 10.05 -18.10 -4.65
C SER A 316 9.47 -18.37 -3.26
N PHE A 317 8.73 -19.46 -3.12
CA PHE A 317 8.15 -19.89 -1.85
C PHE A 317 8.83 -21.17 -1.35
N GLY A 318 10.16 -21.22 -1.50
CA GLY A 318 11.00 -22.35 -1.13
C GLY A 318 10.50 -23.66 -1.75
N ASN A 319 10.53 -24.75 -0.96
CA ASN A 319 10.07 -26.07 -1.40
C ASN A 319 8.56 -26.15 -1.65
N ALA A 320 7.79 -25.14 -1.25
CA ALA A 320 6.33 -25.11 -1.39
C ALA A 320 5.85 -24.54 -2.74
N GLY A 321 6.78 -24.20 -3.64
CA GLY A 321 6.53 -23.78 -5.02
C GLY A 321 6.74 -22.28 -5.23
N THR A 322 5.96 -21.68 -6.13
CA THR A 322 6.06 -20.27 -6.48
C THR A 322 4.79 -19.53 -6.12
N LEU A 323 4.92 -18.40 -5.42
CA LEU A 323 3.83 -17.47 -5.14
C LEU A 323 3.66 -16.50 -6.31
N SER A 324 2.43 -16.23 -6.71
CA SER A 324 2.11 -15.30 -7.80
C SER A 324 0.96 -14.39 -7.41
N ARG A 325 1.02 -13.13 -7.85
CA ARG A 325 -0.14 -12.22 -7.81
C ARG A 325 -0.96 -12.29 -9.10
N LYS A 326 -0.48 -13.02 -10.10
CA LYS A 326 -1.18 -13.25 -11.36
C LYS A 326 -2.20 -14.38 -11.14
N TYR A 327 -3.47 -14.02 -11.12
CA TYR A 327 -4.54 -15.01 -11.00
C TYR A 327 -4.84 -15.65 -12.36
N LYS A 328 -4.81 -16.99 -12.41
CA LYS A 328 -5.26 -17.75 -13.58
C LYS A 328 -6.57 -18.46 -13.26
N GLU A 329 -7.61 -18.07 -13.97
CA GLU A 329 -8.96 -18.61 -13.82
C GLU A 329 -9.04 -20.07 -14.31
N LYS A 330 -9.67 -20.96 -13.51
CA LYS A 330 -9.98 -22.34 -13.93
C LYS A 330 -11.39 -22.41 -14.53
N PRO A 331 -11.68 -23.32 -15.49
CA PRO A 331 -13.03 -23.53 -16.01
C PRO A 331 -14.06 -23.89 -14.93
N SER A 332 -13.63 -24.65 -13.91
CA SER A 332 -14.46 -25.01 -12.75
C SER A 332 -14.90 -23.79 -11.94
N TYR A 333 -14.01 -22.82 -11.75
CA TYR A 333 -14.28 -21.59 -11.01
C TYR A 333 -15.28 -20.70 -11.76
N THR A 334 -15.10 -20.57 -13.08
CA THR A 334 -16.05 -19.87 -13.95
C THR A 334 -17.45 -20.52 -13.88
N SER A 335 -17.50 -21.85 -13.92
CA SER A 335 -18.75 -22.62 -13.83
C SER A 335 -19.43 -22.46 -12.46
N PHE A 336 -18.64 -22.46 -11.38
CA PHE A 336 -19.12 -22.17 -10.03
C PHE A 336 -19.73 -20.76 -9.95
N ARG A 337 -19.01 -19.72 -10.38
CA ARG A 337 -19.51 -18.34 -10.30
C ARG A 337 -20.77 -18.16 -11.13
N ARG A 338 -20.84 -18.73 -12.34
CA ARG A 338 -22.05 -18.69 -13.17
C ARG A 338 -23.21 -19.38 -12.46
N HIS A 339 -22.98 -20.53 -11.82
CA HIS A 339 -24.03 -21.23 -11.08
C HIS A 339 -24.57 -20.37 -9.93
N ILE A 340 -23.69 -19.83 -9.09
CA ILE A 340 -24.06 -19.01 -7.93
C ILE A 340 -24.76 -17.70 -8.37
N ASN A 341 -24.23 -17.02 -9.39
CA ASN A 341 -24.77 -15.73 -9.82
C ASN A 341 -26.14 -15.85 -10.50
N ASN A 342 -26.47 -17.03 -11.05
CA ASN A 342 -27.77 -17.32 -11.64
C ASN A 342 -28.85 -17.64 -10.59
N GLU A 343 -28.48 -17.87 -9.32
CA GLU A 343 -29.45 -18.11 -8.25
C GLU A 343 -30.13 -16.78 -7.86
N ARG A 344 -31.46 -16.75 -7.96
CA ARG A 344 -32.27 -15.56 -7.64
C ARG A 344 -32.43 -15.30 -6.13
N LEU A 345 -32.16 -16.29 -5.31
CA LEU A 345 -32.31 -16.20 -3.86
C LEU A 345 -31.19 -15.34 -3.26
N GLU A 346 -31.55 -14.38 -2.40
CA GLU A 346 -30.57 -13.50 -1.74
C GLU A 346 -30.07 -14.12 -0.44
N TYR A 347 -28.81 -14.56 -0.44
CA TYR A 347 -28.19 -15.24 0.69
C TYR A 347 -26.70 -14.88 0.81
N LYS A 348 -26.12 -15.23 1.97
CA LYS A 348 -24.68 -15.19 2.21
C LYS A 348 -24.05 -16.56 2.00
N ILE A 349 -22.81 -16.54 1.50
CA ILE A 349 -21.94 -17.70 1.36
C ILE A 349 -21.02 -17.77 2.58
N LEU A 350 -21.01 -18.90 3.28
CA LEU A 350 -19.98 -19.18 4.26
C LEU A 350 -18.76 -19.80 3.56
N SER A 351 -17.63 -19.08 3.58
CA SER A 351 -16.39 -19.53 2.91
C SER A 351 -15.62 -20.50 3.80
N LEU A 352 -15.32 -21.68 3.26
CA LEU A 352 -14.65 -22.75 3.99
C LEU A 352 -13.48 -23.34 3.19
N PRO A 353 -12.37 -23.76 3.84
CA PRO A 353 -12.08 -23.63 5.28
C PRO A 353 -11.91 -22.17 5.73
N GLY A 354 -12.05 -21.93 7.04
CA GLY A 354 -11.87 -20.60 7.63
C GLY A 354 -10.43 -20.12 7.52
N MET A 355 -10.24 -18.97 6.88
CA MET A 355 -8.93 -18.37 6.64
C MET A 355 -8.63 -17.28 7.68
N GLY A 356 -7.46 -17.34 8.33
CA GLY A 356 -7.07 -16.39 9.39
C GLY A 356 -6.83 -14.94 8.93
N ASN A 357 -6.92 -14.65 7.64
CA ASN A 357 -6.69 -13.32 7.07
C ASN A 357 -7.53 -13.13 5.78
N TYR A 358 -7.67 -11.87 5.35
CA TYR A 358 -8.36 -11.50 4.10
C TYR A 358 -7.56 -11.89 2.86
N GLN A 359 -6.23 -11.95 2.98
CA GLN A 359 -5.37 -12.51 1.95
C GLN A 359 -5.36 -14.04 2.04
N ILE A 360 -5.77 -14.68 0.96
CA ILE A 360 -5.80 -16.12 0.82
C ILE A 360 -4.63 -16.61 -0.02
N LEU A 361 -4.27 -17.89 0.14
CA LEU A 361 -3.38 -18.61 -0.77
C LEU A 361 -4.19 -19.66 -1.54
N PHE A 362 -3.99 -19.71 -2.86
CA PHE A 362 -4.84 -20.46 -3.79
C PHE A 362 -4.02 -21.27 -4.78
N ASP A 363 -4.27 -22.57 -4.91
CA ASP A 363 -3.65 -23.35 -5.99
C ASP A 363 -4.31 -23.03 -7.34
N THR A 364 -3.64 -22.24 -8.18
CA THR A 364 -4.19 -21.79 -9.47
C THR A 364 -3.68 -22.61 -10.65
N SER A 365 -2.41 -23.01 -10.63
CA SER A 365 -1.80 -23.91 -11.62
C SER A 365 -0.72 -24.77 -10.97
N GLN A 366 -0.27 -25.82 -11.66
CA GLN A 366 0.81 -26.68 -11.16
C GLN A 366 2.04 -25.84 -10.78
N GLY A 367 2.48 -25.97 -9.53
CA GLY A 367 3.64 -25.26 -8.98
C GLY A 367 3.42 -23.78 -8.64
N LYS A 368 2.26 -23.17 -8.97
CA LYS A 368 2.00 -21.74 -8.71
C LYS A 368 0.78 -21.50 -7.82
N LYS A 369 0.99 -20.70 -6.80
CA LYS A 369 -0.01 -20.35 -5.79
C LYS A 369 -0.33 -18.87 -5.85
N TYR A 370 -1.59 -18.54 -6.06
CA TYR A 370 -2.04 -17.15 -6.04
C TYR A 370 -2.14 -16.64 -4.61
N SER A 371 -1.66 -15.43 -4.34
CA SER A 371 -1.91 -14.72 -3.08
C SER A 371 -2.56 -13.36 -3.29
N GLY A 372 -3.64 -13.12 -2.57
CA GLY A 372 -4.45 -11.90 -2.67
C GLY A 372 -5.86 -12.08 -2.11
N ILE A 373 -6.78 -11.20 -2.50
CA ILE A 373 -8.20 -11.30 -2.14
C ILE A 373 -8.83 -12.49 -2.87
N ASP A 374 -9.77 -13.19 -2.24
CA ASP A 374 -10.42 -14.38 -2.83
C ASP A 374 -11.12 -14.07 -4.17
N PRO A 375 -10.53 -14.44 -5.32
CA PRO A 375 -11.06 -14.07 -6.63
C PRO A 375 -12.27 -14.93 -7.00
N LEU A 376 -12.49 -16.05 -6.32
CA LEU A 376 -13.64 -16.92 -6.57
C LEU A 376 -14.90 -16.30 -5.97
N LEU A 377 -14.85 -15.94 -4.69
CA LEU A 377 -16.03 -15.48 -3.95
C LEU A 377 -16.30 -13.98 -4.15
N HIS A 378 -15.27 -13.12 -4.19
CA HIS A 378 -15.47 -11.68 -4.39
C HIS A 378 -16.00 -11.30 -5.78
N ASN A 379 -16.02 -12.25 -6.73
CA ASN A 379 -16.64 -12.09 -8.04
C ASN A 379 -18.03 -12.75 -8.14
N THR A 380 -18.66 -13.03 -7.00
CA THR A 380 -20.08 -13.44 -6.94
C THR A 380 -20.98 -12.26 -6.57
N ASN A 381 -22.26 -12.34 -6.93
CA ASN A 381 -23.27 -11.36 -6.53
C ASN A 381 -23.87 -11.64 -5.15
N LYS A 382 -23.18 -12.41 -4.30
CA LYS A 382 -23.66 -12.86 -2.98
C LYS A 382 -22.80 -12.27 -1.87
N GLY A 383 -23.41 -12.02 -0.71
CA GLY A 383 -22.66 -11.66 0.49
C GLY A 383 -21.75 -12.80 0.94
N ILE A 384 -20.62 -12.50 1.57
CA ILE A 384 -19.65 -13.51 1.99
C ILE A 384 -19.43 -13.37 3.50
N LEU A 385 -19.37 -14.51 4.19
CA LEU A 385 -18.92 -14.60 5.58
C LEU A 385 -17.57 -15.32 5.63
N THR A 386 -16.60 -14.66 6.26
CA THR A 386 -15.23 -15.14 6.49
C THR A 386 -14.79 -14.77 7.91
N PRO A 387 -13.90 -15.55 8.54
CA PRO A 387 -13.62 -15.41 9.97
C PRO A 387 -12.65 -14.28 10.33
N HIS A 388 -12.02 -13.62 9.36
CA HIS A 388 -11.02 -12.58 9.61
C HIS A 388 -11.62 -11.19 9.85
N PHE A 389 -12.92 -11.00 9.70
CA PHE A 389 -13.56 -9.69 9.86
C PHE A 389 -13.97 -9.38 11.30
N ASP A 390 -14.19 -10.40 12.13
CA ASP A 390 -14.89 -10.23 13.40
C ASP A 390 -14.60 -11.38 14.37
N SER A 391 -14.37 -11.08 15.66
CA SER A 391 -14.21 -12.08 16.72
C SER A 391 -15.44 -12.98 16.86
N GLU A 392 -16.62 -12.43 16.61
CA GLU A 392 -17.89 -13.12 16.71
C GLU A 392 -18.02 -14.16 15.59
N ILE A 393 -17.63 -13.78 14.37
CA ILE A 393 -17.58 -14.70 13.23
C ILE A 393 -16.46 -15.74 13.44
N LYS A 394 -15.32 -15.34 14.02
CA LYS A 394 -14.26 -16.29 14.37
C LYS A 394 -14.78 -17.37 15.33
N ALA A 395 -15.47 -16.98 16.40
CA ALA A 395 -16.09 -17.91 17.34
C ALA A 395 -17.11 -18.82 16.63
N PHE A 396 -17.92 -18.26 15.73
CA PHE A 396 -18.85 -19.05 14.93
C PHE A 396 -18.16 -20.17 14.13
N TYR A 397 -16.98 -19.90 13.54
CA TYR A 397 -16.18 -20.91 12.84
C TYR A 397 -15.66 -22.01 13.78
N ASP A 398 -15.32 -21.69 15.03
CA ASP A 398 -14.87 -22.67 16.02
C ASP A 398 -16.00 -23.62 16.46
N TYR A 399 -17.26 -23.14 16.47
CA TYR A 399 -18.44 -23.94 16.78
C TYR A 399 -19.02 -24.75 15.61
N MET A 400 -18.45 -24.63 14.40
CA MET A 400 -18.96 -25.31 13.19
C MET A 400 -19.00 -26.84 13.28
N HIS A 401 -18.21 -27.45 14.18
CA HIS A 401 -18.20 -28.91 14.40
C HIS A 401 -19.44 -29.45 15.09
N ASN A 402 -20.17 -28.59 15.78
CA ASN A 402 -21.39 -29.00 16.47
C ASN A 402 -22.56 -29.12 15.49
N LYS A 403 -23.23 -30.27 15.50
CA LYS A 403 -24.42 -30.52 14.65
C LYS A 403 -25.55 -29.52 14.93
N THR A 404 -25.60 -28.93 16.13
CA THR A 404 -26.59 -27.90 16.49
C THR A 404 -26.38 -26.59 15.73
N THR A 405 -25.16 -26.33 15.23
CA THR A 405 -24.80 -25.09 14.50
C THR A 405 -25.56 -24.97 13.18
N HIS A 406 -26.09 -26.07 12.63
CA HIS A 406 -26.93 -26.04 11.43
C HIS A 406 -28.18 -25.16 11.58
N ASN A 407 -28.68 -25.03 12.82
CA ASN A 407 -29.85 -24.19 13.09
C ASN A 407 -29.51 -22.70 13.07
N LEU A 408 -28.24 -22.33 13.28
CA LEU A 408 -27.77 -20.94 13.29
C LEU A 408 -27.56 -20.39 11.87
N PHE A 409 -27.35 -21.25 10.87
CA PHE A 409 -27.12 -20.80 9.48
C PHE A 409 -28.25 -19.90 8.95
N GLY A 410 -29.51 -20.24 9.26
CA GLY A 410 -30.67 -19.42 8.90
C GLY A 410 -30.61 -18.03 9.52
N SER A 411 -30.24 -17.92 10.80
CA SER A 411 -30.12 -16.65 11.53
C SER A 411 -29.08 -15.71 10.94
N PHE A 412 -28.01 -16.26 10.34
CA PHE A 412 -26.98 -15.47 9.64
C PHE A 412 -27.28 -15.23 8.15
N ASN A 413 -28.45 -15.65 7.67
CA ASN A 413 -28.83 -15.64 6.26
C ASN A 413 -27.85 -16.43 5.36
N ILE A 414 -27.33 -17.55 5.85
CA ILE A 414 -26.37 -18.39 5.11
C ILE A 414 -27.15 -19.43 4.28
N GLY A 415 -27.11 -19.27 2.96
CA GLY A 415 -27.79 -20.18 2.02
C GLY A 415 -26.88 -21.26 1.45
N LYS A 416 -25.57 -21.01 1.42
CA LYS A 416 -24.56 -21.92 0.88
C LYS A 416 -23.33 -22.03 1.78
N LEU A 417 -22.86 -23.27 1.93
CA LEU A 417 -21.52 -23.55 2.43
C LEU A 417 -20.63 -23.84 1.22
N VAL A 418 -19.58 -23.04 1.02
CA VAL A 418 -18.64 -23.25 -0.09
C VAL A 418 -17.34 -23.77 0.48
N ILE A 419 -17.10 -25.07 0.26
CA ILE A 419 -15.87 -25.73 0.68
C ILE A 419 -14.92 -25.74 -0.50
N ASN A 420 -13.86 -24.96 -0.39
CA ASN A 420 -12.84 -24.79 -1.41
C ASN A 420 -11.58 -25.56 -1.04
N GLY A 421 -11.33 -26.65 -1.78
CA GLY A 421 -10.15 -27.50 -1.59
C GLY A 421 -8.85 -26.91 -2.12
N ASP A 422 -8.93 -25.83 -2.90
CA ASP A 422 -7.75 -25.15 -3.46
C ASP A 422 -7.22 -24.05 -2.51
N LEU A 423 -7.89 -23.80 -1.37
CA LEU A 423 -7.44 -22.88 -0.32
C LEU A 423 -6.35 -23.49 0.56
N GLN A 424 -5.26 -22.74 0.76
CA GLN A 424 -4.17 -23.10 1.66
C GLN A 424 -4.01 -22.07 2.78
N PRO A 425 -3.72 -22.49 4.03
CA PRO A 425 -3.66 -21.62 5.20
C PRO A 425 -2.45 -20.69 5.18
N TRP A 426 -2.59 -19.55 4.51
CA TRP A 426 -1.53 -18.54 4.38
C TRP A 426 -1.15 -17.90 5.72
N TYR A 427 -2.17 -17.51 6.51
CA TYR A 427 -2.04 -16.91 7.84
C TYR A 427 -2.73 -17.79 8.90
N GLY A 428 -2.58 -19.09 8.76
CA GLY A 428 -3.27 -20.07 9.60
C GLY A 428 -4.74 -20.27 9.23
N ARG A 429 -5.39 -21.16 9.98
CA ARG A 429 -6.81 -21.49 9.87
C ARG A 429 -7.58 -20.97 11.08
N VAL A 430 -8.85 -20.72 10.86
CA VAL A 430 -9.84 -20.55 11.92
C VAL A 430 -10.79 -21.74 11.86
N GLY A 431 -11.08 -22.35 13.00
CA GLY A 431 -11.67 -23.68 13.09
C GLY A 431 -10.67 -24.80 12.79
N THR A 432 -11.09 -26.04 13.06
CA THR A 432 -10.16 -27.19 13.08
C THR A 432 -10.11 -28.01 11.80
N SER A 433 -11.03 -27.85 10.84
CA SER A 433 -11.13 -28.80 9.72
C SER A 433 -10.59 -28.32 8.38
N ASN A 434 -9.91 -29.24 7.70
CA ASN A 434 -9.50 -29.09 6.31
C ASN A 434 -10.68 -29.35 5.35
N ALA A 435 -10.51 -29.02 4.06
CA ALA A 435 -11.57 -29.19 3.06
C ALA A 435 -12.08 -30.64 2.94
N ARG A 436 -11.24 -31.66 3.18
CA ARG A 436 -11.64 -33.07 3.10
C ARG A 436 -12.57 -33.44 4.26
N GLU A 437 -12.21 -33.06 5.49
CA GLU A 437 -13.03 -33.25 6.68
C GLU A 437 -14.36 -32.53 6.58
N LEU A 438 -14.35 -31.26 6.13
CA LEU A 438 -15.57 -30.47 5.96
C LEU A 438 -16.51 -31.12 4.94
N ARG A 439 -15.99 -31.66 3.83
CA ARG A 439 -16.83 -32.40 2.86
C ARG A 439 -17.45 -33.65 3.47
N SER A 440 -16.72 -34.36 4.33
CA SER A 440 -17.23 -35.53 5.05
C SER A 440 -18.33 -35.12 6.04
N GLN A 441 -18.10 -34.05 6.79
CA GLN A 441 -19.05 -33.49 7.76
C GLN A 441 -20.37 -33.10 7.09
N TYR A 442 -20.31 -32.44 5.94
CA TYR A 442 -21.48 -31.92 5.23
C TYR A 442 -21.96 -32.83 4.09
N LYS A 443 -21.50 -34.09 4.00
CA LYS A 443 -21.81 -35.00 2.89
C LYS A 443 -23.31 -35.26 2.66
N ASN A 444 -24.12 -35.09 3.70
CA ASN A 444 -25.57 -35.32 3.67
C ASN A 444 -26.36 -34.10 3.16
N LEU A 445 -25.72 -32.96 2.96
CA LEU A 445 -26.37 -31.77 2.39
C LEU A 445 -26.42 -31.88 0.86
N PRO A 446 -27.48 -31.36 0.21
CA PRO A 446 -27.54 -31.26 -1.25
C PRO A 446 -26.37 -30.41 -1.75
N SER A 447 -25.52 -30.97 -2.59
CA SER A 447 -24.30 -30.29 -3.04
C SER A 447 -24.09 -30.38 -4.54
N LYS A 448 -23.38 -29.40 -5.07
CA LYS A 448 -22.89 -29.38 -6.45
C LYS A 448 -21.38 -29.15 -6.45
N ASN A 449 -20.67 -29.97 -7.22
CA ASN A 449 -19.21 -29.95 -7.29
C ASN A 449 -18.74 -29.24 -8.56
N PHE A 450 -17.64 -28.50 -8.42
CA PHE A 450 -16.98 -27.71 -9.45
C PHE A 450 -15.47 -27.93 -9.32
N GLY A 451 -14.97 -29.07 -9.80
CA GLY A 451 -13.60 -29.49 -9.54
C GLY A 451 -13.35 -29.62 -8.02
N ASN A 452 -12.37 -28.90 -7.49
CA ASN A 452 -12.05 -28.88 -6.06
C ASN A 452 -12.94 -27.95 -5.22
N ILE A 453 -14.01 -27.40 -5.76
CA ILE A 453 -14.98 -26.61 -5.00
C ILE A 453 -16.27 -27.40 -4.86
N SER A 454 -16.86 -27.45 -3.67
CA SER A 454 -18.19 -28.00 -3.44
C SER A 454 -19.08 -26.96 -2.79
N ALA A 455 -20.23 -26.69 -3.41
CA ALA A 455 -21.26 -25.80 -2.89
C ALA A 455 -22.40 -26.62 -2.29
N HIS A 456 -22.59 -26.55 -0.97
CA HIS A 456 -23.64 -27.25 -0.23
C HIS A 456 -24.80 -26.30 0.06
N THR A 457 -26.01 -26.73 -0.22
CA THR A 457 -27.23 -25.91 -0.13
C THR A 457 -27.95 -26.13 1.20
N LEU A 458 -28.32 -25.04 1.86
CA LEU A 458 -28.98 -25.04 3.17
C LEU A 458 -30.48 -24.72 3.08
N SER A 459 -31.13 -25.16 2.00
CA SER A 459 -32.49 -24.75 1.62
C SER A 459 -33.60 -25.11 2.61
N LYS A 460 -33.39 -26.11 3.49
CA LYS A 460 -34.42 -26.52 4.48
C LYS A 460 -34.59 -25.54 5.65
N ASN A 461 -33.61 -24.66 5.91
CA ASN A 461 -33.61 -23.75 7.07
C ASN A 461 -33.45 -22.27 6.66
N PHE A 462 -33.74 -21.92 5.40
CA PHE A 462 -33.49 -20.60 4.82
C PHE A 462 -34.63 -19.58 5.07
N VAL A 463 -35.44 -19.76 6.12
CA VAL A 463 -36.43 -18.75 6.46
C VAL A 463 -35.75 -17.73 7.38
N PRO A 464 -35.70 -16.43 7.03
CA PRO A 464 -35.26 -15.42 7.99
C PRO A 464 -36.15 -15.55 9.22
N VAL A 465 -35.54 -15.92 10.35
CA VAL A 465 -36.31 -16.17 11.57
C VAL A 465 -36.80 -14.82 12.08
N VAL A 466 -38.08 -14.55 11.90
CA VAL A 466 -38.74 -13.38 12.48
C VAL A 466 -38.97 -13.70 13.95
N HIS A 467 -38.11 -13.20 14.81
CA HIS A 467 -38.31 -13.27 16.25
C HIS A 467 -39.23 -12.13 16.68
N THR A 468 -40.34 -12.45 17.35
CA THR A 468 -41.10 -11.45 18.11
C THR A 468 -40.33 -11.12 19.38
N ALA A 469 -40.35 -9.86 19.83
CA ALA A 469 -39.59 -9.42 21.00
C ALA A 469 -39.88 -10.25 22.27
N GLN A 470 -41.10 -10.78 22.40
CA GLN A 470 -41.54 -11.61 23.52
C GLN A 470 -40.88 -13.01 23.56
N ASN A 471 -40.35 -13.49 22.43
CA ASN A 471 -39.74 -14.81 22.29
C ASN A 471 -38.21 -14.79 22.34
N ILE A 472 -37.60 -13.63 22.56
CA ILE A 472 -36.15 -13.48 22.69
C ILE A 472 -35.80 -13.54 24.18
N ILE A 473 -35.39 -14.71 24.67
CA ILE A 473 -34.79 -14.83 26.00
C ILE A 473 -33.34 -14.39 25.87
N LEU A 474 -33.04 -13.16 26.28
CA LEU A 474 -31.67 -12.71 26.50
C LEU A 474 -31.19 -13.32 27.82
N CYS A 475 -30.52 -14.47 27.75
CA CYS A 475 -29.74 -14.94 28.88
C CYS A 475 -28.58 -13.96 29.09
N LYS A 476 -28.56 -13.32 30.26
CA LYS A 476 -27.47 -12.44 30.69
C LYS A 476 -26.21 -13.22 31.00
#